data_AF-K6AJZ6-F1
#
_entry.id   AF-K6AJZ6-F1
#
_cell.length_a   1.000
_cell.length_b   1.000
_cell.length_c   1.000
_cell.angle_alpha   90.00
_cell.angle_beta   90.00
_cell.angle_gamma   90.00
#
_symmetry.space_group_name_H-M   'P 1'
#
loop_
_entity.id
_entity.type
_entity.pdbx_description
1 polymer ?
#
loop_
_entity_poly.entity_id
_entity_poly.type
_entity_poly.pdbx_seq_one_letter_code
_entity_poly.pdbx_strand_id
1 'polypeptide(L)'
;MEIHHYTSIENLALILKNKTIRFTRLDKVDDSEEAGLSCKNIQLSYYTFVSCWTDSEEESIPLWKMYAGKEMHGIRISLDSDMFLKYHIPSGRFYGVDVYSKNEKSSILPIEKIVTKDYLVVPSFNDSEMFFKKVLYVDNPFSEMRDVVQIQDMGNGEGAMKMNLKKIGLYKRKCWAFQKEHRFTLTILPNIWGDIDINQMPKRIMQAVYDRIPPKLSFFDLEINPELLSKMKINT
;
A
#
# COMPACT_ATOMS: atom_id res chain seq x y z
N MET A 1 -2.09 4.80 17.72
CA MET A 1 -0.92 4.05 18.22
C MET A 1 0.31 4.75 17.70
N GLU A 2 1.28 5.11 18.55
CA GLU A 2 2.51 5.74 18.06
C GLU A 2 3.36 4.70 17.30
N ILE A 3 3.87 5.09 16.14
CA ILE A 3 4.72 4.29 15.28
C ILE A 3 5.89 5.12 14.76
N HIS A 4 6.93 4.42 14.34
CA HIS A 4 8.22 5.03 14.03
C HIS A 4 8.71 4.66 12.63
N HIS A 5 9.24 5.65 11.92
CA HIS A 5 9.83 5.48 10.58
C HIS A 5 11.26 5.98 10.58
N TYR A 6 12.18 5.05 10.28
CA TYR A 6 13.59 5.35 10.06
C TYR A 6 13.77 5.82 8.62
N THR A 7 14.40 6.97 8.45
CA THR A 7 14.56 7.63 7.15
C THR A 7 15.76 8.57 7.15
N SER A 8 16.05 9.19 6.01
CA SER A 8 17.13 10.18 5.90
C SER A 8 16.63 11.60 6.15
N ILE A 9 17.55 12.53 6.42
CA ILE A 9 17.22 13.95 6.57
C ILE A 9 16.62 14.56 5.30
N GLU A 10 17.03 14.10 4.12
CA GLU A 10 16.47 14.55 2.84
C GLU A 10 15.01 14.11 2.69
N ASN A 11 14.70 12.88 3.10
CA ASN A 11 13.33 12.38 3.10
C ASN A 11 12.47 13.11 4.13
N LEU A 12 13.00 13.41 5.32
CA LEU A 12 12.32 14.28 6.29
C LEU A 12 11.97 15.63 5.65
N ALA A 13 12.93 16.27 4.97
CA ALA A 13 12.70 17.56 4.29
C ALA A 13 11.59 17.45 3.22
N LEU A 14 11.55 16.35 2.46
CA LEU A 14 10.47 16.10 1.49
C LEU A 14 9.11 15.87 2.17
N ILE A 15 9.07 15.13 3.28
CA ILE A 15 7.85 14.90 4.07
C ILE A 15 7.31 16.23 4.59
N LEU A 16 8.16 17.08 5.19
CA LEU A 16 7.76 18.38 5.73
C LEU A 16 7.32 19.35 4.62
N LYS A 17 8.02 19.35 3.49
CA LYS A 17 7.69 20.21 2.34
C LYS A 17 6.36 19.84 1.71
N ASN A 18 6.14 18.55 1.46
CA ASN A 18 4.97 18.07 0.73
C ASN A 18 3.79 17.73 1.65
N LYS A 19 4.04 17.58 2.96
CA LYS A 19 3.08 17.12 3.98
C LYS A 19 2.50 15.75 3.65
N THR A 20 3.33 14.88 3.08
CA THR A 20 2.94 13.54 2.62
C THR A 20 3.88 12.46 3.14
N ILE A 21 3.36 11.24 3.29
CA ILE A 21 4.15 10.02 3.43
C ILE A 21 4.13 9.27 2.10
N ARG A 22 5.31 8.83 1.67
CA ARG A 22 5.49 8.03 0.47
C ARG A 22 5.19 6.56 0.73
N PHE A 23 4.43 5.98 -0.20
CA PHE A 23 4.25 4.54 -0.35
C PHE A 23 5.04 4.10 -1.56
N THR A 24 5.94 3.13 -1.38
CA THR A 24 6.79 2.59 -2.43
C THR A 24 6.23 1.26 -2.91
N ARG A 25 6.29 0.99 -4.21
CA ARG A 25 5.85 -0.29 -4.78
C ARG A 25 6.66 -1.44 -4.16
N LEU A 26 6.01 -2.55 -3.80
CA LEU A 26 6.60 -3.61 -2.98
C LEU A 26 7.76 -4.33 -3.68
N ASP A 27 7.81 -4.34 -5.02
CA ASP A 27 8.97 -4.86 -5.76
C ASP A 27 10.18 -3.92 -5.76
N LYS A 28 10.08 -2.75 -5.11
CA LYS A 28 11.12 -1.71 -5.00
C LYS A 28 11.59 -1.47 -3.58
N VAL A 29 11.16 -2.28 -2.61
CA VAL A 29 11.68 -2.23 -1.23
C VAL A 29 12.84 -3.22 -1.04
N ASP A 30 13.34 -3.35 0.19
CA ASP A 30 14.54 -4.12 0.54
C ASP A 30 14.39 -5.65 0.40
N ASP A 31 13.19 -6.19 0.62
CA ASP A 31 12.97 -7.63 0.62
C ASP A 31 12.65 -8.17 -0.79
N SER A 32 13.69 -8.68 -1.46
CA SER A 32 13.54 -9.31 -2.78
C SER A 32 12.69 -10.59 -2.77
N GLU A 33 12.53 -11.27 -1.63
CA GLU A 33 11.68 -12.47 -1.54
C GLU A 33 10.21 -12.05 -1.60
N GLU A 34 9.82 -11.01 -0.85
CA GLU A 34 8.49 -10.40 -0.93
C GLU A 34 8.17 -9.93 -2.35
N ALA A 35 9.14 -9.32 -3.03
CA ALA A 35 9.00 -8.88 -4.41
C ALA A 35 8.64 -10.06 -5.33
N GLY A 36 9.18 -11.25 -5.08
CA GLY A 36 8.97 -12.47 -5.87
C GLY A 36 7.72 -13.27 -5.52
N LEU A 37 7.00 -12.94 -4.44
CA LEU A 37 5.80 -13.67 -4.04
C LEU A 37 4.72 -13.56 -5.12
N SER A 38 4.28 -14.72 -5.59
CA SER A 38 3.25 -14.84 -6.61
C SER A 38 2.22 -15.91 -6.27
N CYS A 39 1.01 -15.72 -6.79
CA CYS A 39 -0.09 -16.67 -6.67
C CYS A 39 -0.74 -16.80 -8.05
N LYS A 40 -0.91 -18.03 -8.56
CA LYS A 40 -1.43 -18.29 -9.92
C LYS A 40 -0.67 -17.51 -11.02
N ASN A 41 0.66 -17.44 -10.89
CA ASN A 41 1.57 -16.66 -11.76
C ASN A 41 1.37 -15.13 -11.74
N ILE A 42 0.55 -14.60 -10.82
CA ILE A 42 0.35 -13.16 -10.63
C ILE A 42 1.32 -12.66 -9.57
N GLN A 43 2.17 -11.70 -9.95
CA GLN A 43 3.12 -11.05 -9.06
C GLN A 43 2.46 -9.86 -8.38
N LEU A 44 2.00 -10.05 -7.15
CA LEU A 44 1.17 -9.09 -6.44
C LEU A 44 1.95 -7.84 -5.98
N SER A 45 3.27 -7.96 -5.86
CA SER A 45 4.17 -6.86 -5.48
C SER A 45 4.11 -5.68 -6.44
N TYR A 46 3.79 -5.90 -7.71
CA TYR A 46 3.61 -4.84 -8.72
C TYR A 46 2.40 -3.95 -8.47
N TYR A 47 1.43 -4.46 -7.74
CA TYR A 47 0.18 -3.76 -7.44
C TYR A 47 0.15 -3.29 -5.99
N THR A 48 1.14 -3.65 -5.17
CA THR A 48 1.16 -3.37 -3.73
C THR A 48 2.10 -2.20 -3.47
N PHE A 49 1.62 -1.17 -2.77
CA PHE A 49 2.39 0.00 -2.39
C PHE A 49 2.39 0.08 -0.87
N VAL A 50 3.58 0.21 -0.27
CA VAL A 50 3.78 0.11 1.18
C VAL A 50 4.54 1.29 1.75
N SER A 51 4.21 1.63 2.99
CA SER A 51 5.02 2.50 3.84
C SER A 51 5.33 1.75 5.14
N CYS A 52 6.61 1.53 5.43
CA CYS A 52 7.09 0.64 6.49
C CYS A 52 7.48 1.42 7.75
N TRP A 53 6.99 0.95 8.89
CA TRP A 53 7.11 1.55 10.22
C TRP A 53 7.38 0.46 11.26
N THR A 54 7.69 0.84 12.50
CA THR A 54 7.75 -0.09 13.63
C THR A 54 7.00 0.48 14.83
N ASP A 55 6.44 -0.39 15.67
CA ASP A 55 5.86 -0.05 16.98
C ASP A 55 6.89 -0.16 18.12
N SER A 56 8.14 -0.52 17.82
CA SER A 56 9.21 -0.67 18.82
C SER A 56 9.64 0.70 19.33
N GLU A 57 9.45 0.98 20.63
CA GLU A 57 10.00 2.18 21.26
C GLU A 57 11.53 2.15 21.26
N GLU A 58 12.13 0.97 21.54
CA GLU A 58 13.58 0.81 21.49
C GLU A 58 14.10 0.93 20.07
N GLU A 59 15.23 1.64 19.94
CA GLU A 59 15.86 1.83 18.65
C GLU A 59 16.57 0.58 18.14
N SER A 60 16.59 0.42 16.81
CA SER A 60 17.20 -0.71 16.14
C SER A 60 18.40 -0.28 15.30
N ILE A 61 19.60 -0.67 15.73
CA ILE A 61 20.85 -0.45 14.98
C ILE A 61 20.75 -0.99 13.54
N PRO A 62 20.20 -2.20 13.28
CA PRO A 62 19.96 -2.66 11.92
C PRO A 62 19.08 -1.71 11.10
N LEU A 63 17.99 -1.18 11.66
CA LEU A 63 17.10 -0.26 10.95
C LEU A 63 17.78 1.08 10.63
N TRP A 64 18.56 1.61 11.57
CA TRP A 64 19.39 2.80 11.34
C TRP A 64 20.33 2.59 10.14
N LYS A 65 21.05 1.46 10.13
CA LYS A 65 21.98 1.13 9.03
C LYS A 65 21.28 0.92 7.69
N MET A 66 20.07 0.40 7.68
CA MET A 66 19.32 0.11 6.46
C MET A 66 18.66 1.34 5.85
N TYR A 67 18.02 2.18 6.66
CA TYR A 67 17.06 3.16 6.16
C TYR A 67 17.46 4.61 6.38
N ALA A 68 18.44 4.87 7.23
CA ALA A 68 18.71 6.20 7.72
C ALA A 68 19.79 6.96 6.93
N GLY A 69 19.82 6.72 5.63
CA GLY A 69 20.74 7.39 4.72
C GLY A 69 22.19 6.92 4.82
N LYS A 70 23.08 7.64 4.13
CA LYS A 70 24.52 7.38 4.14
C LYS A 70 25.14 7.98 5.41
N GLU A 71 26.21 7.36 5.90
CA GLU A 71 27.02 7.87 7.02
C GLU A 71 26.29 8.03 8.37
N MET A 72 25.16 7.31 8.57
CA MET A 72 24.40 7.30 9.82
C MET A 72 23.83 8.68 10.24
N HIS A 73 23.65 9.62 9.30
CA HIS A 73 22.87 10.85 9.51
C HIS A 73 21.37 10.60 9.40
N GLY A 74 20.95 9.58 10.12
CA GLY A 74 19.59 9.10 10.13
C GLY A 74 18.65 10.01 10.89
N ILE A 75 17.38 9.96 10.51
CA ILE A 75 16.29 10.47 11.30
C ILE A 75 15.30 9.34 11.60
N ARG A 76 14.76 9.32 12.82
CA ARG A 76 13.57 8.54 13.18
C ARG A 76 12.44 9.52 13.45
N ILE A 77 11.40 9.47 12.61
CA ILE A 77 10.17 10.22 12.86
C ILE A 77 9.15 9.34 13.58
N SER A 78 8.36 9.94 14.46
CA SER A 78 7.28 9.24 15.17
C SER A 78 5.96 9.99 15.03
N LEU A 79 4.90 9.25 14.72
CA LEU A 79 3.54 9.75 14.48
C LEU A 79 2.50 8.74 14.97
N ASP A 80 1.25 9.19 15.15
CA ASP A 80 0.15 8.26 15.36
C ASP A 80 -0.19 7.51 14.07
N SER A 81 -0.50 6.22 14.17
CA SER A 81 -0.93 5.35 13.07
C SER A 81 -2.15 5.89 12.29
N ASP A 82 -2.97 6.75 12.89
CA ASP A 82 -4.10 7.43 12.24
C ASP A 82 -3.71 8.79 11.63
N MET A 83 -2.43 9.00 11.28
CA MET A 83 -1.87 10.27 10.78
C MET A 83 -2.46 10.81 9.48
N PHE A 84 -3.14 9.99 8.68
CA PHE A 84 -3.55 10.37 7.32
C PHE A 84 -4.79 11.25 7.31
N LEU A 85 -4.81 12.20 6.37
CA LEU A 85 -5.97 13.04 6.15
C LEU A 85 -7.16 12.20 5.64
N LYS A 86 -8.34 12.50 6.19
CA LYS A 86 -9.58 11.78 5.93
C LYS A 86 -10.51 12.62 5.07
N TYR A 87 -11.07 12.02 4.03
CA TYR A 87 -11.95 12.66 3.06
C TYR A 87 -13.34 12.04 3.16
N HIS A 88 -14.35 12.89 3.08
CA HIS A 88 -15.72 12.44 2.88
C HIS A 88 -15.89 12.00 1.42
N ILE A 89 -16.41 10.79 1.20
CA ILE A 89 -16.76 10.31 -0.14
C ILE A 89 -18.28 10.25 -0.25
N PRO A 90 -18.89 11.12 -1.08
CA PRO A 90 -20.32 11.04 -1.34
C PRO A 90 -20.64 9.78 -2.14
N SER A 91 -21.85 9.25 -1.92
CA SER A 91 -22.36 8.19 -2.80
C SER A 91 -22.59 8.76 -4.20
N GLY A 92 -22.21 8.02 -5.24
CA GLY A 92 -22.35 8.49 -6.61
C GLY A 92 -21.54 7.65 -7.59
N ARG A 93 -21.58 8.06 -8.86
CA ARG A 93 -20.87 7.38 -9.94
C ARG A 93 -19.65 8.21 -10.35
N PHE A 94 -18.45 7.69 -10.13
CA PHE A 94 -17.19 8.40 -10.36
C PHE A 94 -16.34 7.67 -11.39
N TYR A 95 -16.04 8.34 -12.51
CA TYR A 95 -15.44 7.71 -13.68
C TYR A 95 -16.16 6.41 -14.06
N GLY A 96 -17.49 6.40 -13.85
CA GLY A 96 -18.37 5.27 -14.09
C GLY A 96 -18.45 4.23 -12.96
N VAL A 97 -17.55 4.24 -11.97
CA VAL A 97 -17.58 3.29 -10.85
C VAL A 97 -18.64 3.75 -9.86
N ASP A 98 -19.59 2.88 -9.54
CA ASP A 98 -20.59 3.17 -8.52
C ASP A 98 -19.96 3.05 -7.14
N VAL A 99 -19.93 4.17 -6.43
CA VAL A 99 -19.42 4.29 -5.07
C VAL A 99 -20.61 4.42 -4.14
N TYR A 100 -20.82 3.40 -3.31
CA TYR A 100 -21.90 3.36 -2.32
C TYR A 100 -21.33 3.55 -0.92
N SER A 101 -21.43 4.76 -0.38
CA SER A 101 -21.06 5.06 1.00
C SER A 101 -22.32 4.95 1.87
N LYS A 102 -22.64 3.72 2.32
CA LYS A 102 -23.83 3.49 3.17
C LYS A 102 -23.73 4.11 4.57
N ASN A 103 -22.52 4.42 5.06
CA ASN A 103 -22.26 4.78 6.47
C ASN A 103 -21.29 5.96 6.66
N GLU A 104 -21.21 6.92 5.73
CA GLU A 104 -20.27 8.07 5.81
C GLU A 104 -18.82 7.66 6.11
N LYS A 105 -18.36 6.52 5.57
CA LYS A 105 -16.99 6.08 5.81
C LYS A 105 -16.04 7.10 5.21
N SER A 106 -15.11 7.58 6.04
CA SER A 106 -14.02 8.40 5.57
C SER A 106 -13.02 7.55 4.77
N SER A 107 -12.51 8.16 3.71
CA SER A 107 -11.43 7.63 2.90
C SER A 107 -10.12 8.29 3.26
N ILE A 108 -9.03 7.58 3.04
CA ILE A 108 -7.65 8.11 3.14
C ILE A 108 -7.23 8.88 1.87
N LEU A 109 -8.12 8.93 0.86
CA LEU A 109 -7.92 9.59 -0.42
C LEU A 109 -9.18 10.33 -0.88
N PRO A 110 -9.03 11.48 -1.54
CA PRO A 110 -10.14 12.08 -2.26
C PRO A 110 -10.48 11.22 -3.49
N ILE A 111 -11.73 11.31 -3.96
CA ILE A 111 -12.26 10.40 -4.99
C ILE A 111 -11.48 10.48 -6.32
N GLU A 112 -10.94 11.67 -6.63
CA GLU A 112 -10.14 11.96 -7.83
C GLU A 112 -8.77 11.26 -7.80
N LYS A 113 -8.30 10.81 -6.63
CA LYS A 113 -7.08 10.02 -6.47
C LYS A 113 -7.36 8.52 -6.32
N ILE A 114 -8.62 8.11 -6.12
CA ILE A 114 -9.01 6.71 -6.02
C ILE A 114 -9.22 6.11 -7.40
N VAL A 115 -10.01 6.78 -8.25
CA VAL A 115 -10.30 6.34 -9.61
C VAL A 115 -9.74 7.36 -10.57
N THR A 116 -8.79 6.95 -11.40
CA THR A 116 -8.19 7.79 -12.43
C THR A 116 -8.21 7.09 -13.78
N LYS A 117 -7.87 7.83 -14.83
CA LYS A 117 -7.66 7.25 -16.17
C LYS A 117 -6.51 6.24 -16.24
N ASP A 118 -5.57 6.29 -15.29
CA ASP A 118 -4.32 5.51 -15.32
C ASP A 118 -4.28 4.38 -14.29
N TYR A 119 -5.05 4.48 -13.21
CA TYR A 119 -5.08 3.50 -12.12
C TYR A 119 -6.35 3.58 -11.26
N LEU A 120 -6.56 2.52 -10.49
CA LEU A 120 -7.57 2.38 -9.44
C LEU A 120 -6.90 1.98 -8.11
N VAL A 121 -7.22 2.67 -7.02
CA VAL A 121 -6.72 2.35 -5.66
C VAL A 121 -7.77 1.54 -4.88
N VAL A 122 -7.35 0.41 -4.31
CA VAL A 122 -8.16 -0.48 -3.44
C VAL A 122 -7.35 -0.97 -2.21
N PRO A 123 -7.95 -1.08 -1.01
CA PRO A 123 -9.22 -0.48 -0.65
C PRO A 123 -9.12 1.05 -0.73
N SER A 124 -10.22 1.67 -1.14
CA SER A 124 -10.37 3.12 -1.15
C SER A 124 -10.99 3.68 0.13
N PHE A 125 -11.37 2.80 1.06
CA PHE A 125 -11.93 3.17 2.36
C PHE A 125 -10.94 2.81 3.46
N ASN A 126 -10.99 3.53 4.57
CA ASN A 126 -10.20 3.22 5.76
C ASN A 126 -10.74 1.94 6.44
N ASP A 127 -10.50 0.78 5.84
CA ASP A 127 -10.60 -0.51 6.51
C ASP A 127 -9.25 -0.77 7.19
N SER A 128 -9.22 -0.57 8.51
CA SER A 128 -7.99 -0.59 9.30
C SER A 128 -7.21 -1.89 9.12
N GLU A 129 -7.86 -3.04 8.96
CA GLU A 129 -7.20 -4.33 8.80
C GLU A 129 -6.58 -4.55 7.40
N MET A 130 -7.03 -3.80 6.40
CA MET A 130 -6.48 -3.86 5.04
C MET A 130 -5.44 -2.78 4.80
N PHE A 131 -5.62 -1.60 5.41
CA PHE A 131 -4.75 -0.47 5.21
C PHE A 131 -3.54 -0.50 6.13
N PHE A 132 -3.70 -0.80 7.43
CA PHE A 132 -2.61 -0.78 8.40
C PHE A 132 -2.45 -2.14 9.07
N LYS A 133 -1.28 -2.78 8.89
CA LYS A 133 -1.07 -4.17 9.29
C LYS A 133 0.24 -4.34 10.05
N LYS A 134 0.24 -5.25 11.01
CA LYS A 134 1.47 -5.83 11.57
C LYS A 134 1.96 -6.93 10.64
N VAL A 135 3.22 -6.84 10.19
CA VAL A 135 3.83 -7.87 9.35
C VAL A 135 3.97 -9.18 10.13
N LEU A 136 3.64 -10.29 9.48
CA LEU A 136 3.76 -11.63 10.03
C LEU A 136 5.04 -12.30 9.52
N TYR A 137 5.85 -12.78 10.45
CA TYR A 137 7.12 -13.42 10.14
C TYR A 137 6.97 -14.95 10.15
N VAL A 138 7.14 -15.59 9.00
CA VAL A 138 6.91 -17.03 8.79
C VAL A 138 8.15 -17.71 8.19
N ASP A 139 8.22 -19.04 8.27
CA ASP A 139 9.35 -19.78 7.69
C ASP A 139 9.32 -19.78 6.15
N ASN A 140 8.10 -19.83 5.59
CA ASN A 140 7.85 -19.90 4.16
C ASN A 140 6.71 -18.94 3.75
N PRO A 141 7.01 -17.69 3.35
CA PRO A 141 5.98 -16.76 2.91
C PRO A 141 5.17 -17.24 1.69
N PHE A 142 5.77 -18.04 0.79
CA PHE A 142 5.06 -18.58 -0.38
C PHE A 142 3.90 -19.49 0.01
N SER A 143 3.99 -20.27 1.10
CA SER A 143 2.91 -21.17 1.49
C SER A 143 1.65 -20.42 1.92
N GLU A 144 1.81 -19.23 2.48
CA GLU A 144 0.72 -18.36 2.95
C GLU A 144 -0.01 -17.66 1.79
N MET A 145 0.65 -17.54 0.65
CA MET A 145 0.14 -16.84 -0.54
C MET A 145 -0.76 -17.71 -1.43
N ARG A 146 -0.86 -19.02 -1.17
CA ARG A 146 -1.52 -20.00 -2.07
C ARG A 146 -2.97 -19.68 -2.43
N ASP A 147 -3.73 -19.10 -1.50
CA ASP A 147 -5.15 -18.78 -1.68
C ASP A 147 -5.44 -17.27 -1.79
N VAL A 148 -4.41 -16.47 -2.00
CA VAL A 148 -4.55 -15.00 -2.10
C VAL A 148 -5.28 -14.59 -3.37
N VAL A 149 -5.10 -15.34 -4.46
CA VAL A 149 -5.81 -15.14 -5.73
C VAL A 149 -6.62 -16.39 -6.04
N GLN A 150 -7.91 -16.20 -6.29
CA GLN A 150 -8.81 -17.21 -6.82
C GLN A 150 -9.29 -16.75 -8.20
N ILE A 151 -9.21 -17.65 -9.19
CA ILE A 151 -9.70 -17.42 -10.54
C ILE A 151 -10.74 -18.49 -10.83
N GLN A 152 -11.93 -18.07 -11.24
CA GLN A 152 -13.02 -18.94 -11.63
C GLN A 152 -13.33 -18.73 -13.11
N ASP A 153 -13.35 -19.81 -13.88
CA ASP A 153 -13.87 -19.83 -15.24
C ASP A 153 -15.40 -19.97 -15.17
N MET A 154 -16.12 -19.07 -15.83
CA MET A 154 -17.58 -19.04 -15.83
C MET A 154 -18.18 -19.82 -17.02
N GLY A 155 -17.34 -20.43 -17.87
CA GLY A 155 -17.76 -21.35 -18.94
C GLY A 155 -18.32 -20.67 -20.21
N ASN A 156 -18.38 -19.34 -20.24
CA ASN A 156 -18.84 -18.51 -21.36
C ASN A 156 -17.70 -17.65 -21.97
N GLY A 157 -16.44 -17.98 -21.67
CA GLY A 157 -15.29 -17.14 -22.01
C GLY A 157 -15.09 -15.94 -21.08
N GLU A 158 -15.86 -15.85 -19.98
CA GLU A 158 -15.66 -14.90 -18.90
C GLU A 158 -14.99 -15.57 -17.70
N GLY A 159 -14.10 -14.83 -17.04
CA GLY A 159 -13.46 -15.24 -15.81
C GLY A 159 -13.80 -14.26 -14.68
N ALA A 160 -13.86 -14.77 -13.45
CA ALA A 160 -13.92 -13.96 -12.25
C ALA A 160 -12.62 -14.11 -11.47
N MET A 161 -12.06 -12.98 -11.01
CA MET A 161 -10.88 -12.96 -10.14
C MET A 161 -11.26 -12.39 -8.79
N LYS A 162 -10.91 -13.12 -7.72
CA LYS A 162 -11.03 -12.67 -6.33
C LYS A 162 -9.65 -12.58 -5.71
N MET A 163 -9.35 -11.43 -5.11
CA MET A 163 -8.09 -11.18 -4.40
C MET A 163 -8.33 -10.94 -2.92
N ASN A 164 -7.60 -11.63 -2.05
CA ASN A 164 -7.60 -11.37 -0.62
C ASN A 164 -6.58 -10.29 -0.25
N LEU A 165 -6.99 -9.02 -0.39
CA LEU A 165 -6.13 -7.87 -0.12
C LEU A 165 -5.62 -7.80 1.33
N LYS A 166 -6.27 -8.48 2.30
CA LYS A 166 -5.78 -8.55 3.69
C LYS A 166 -4.46 -9.32 3.78
N LYS A 167 -4.25 -10.34 2.95
CA LYS A 167 -3.02 -11.16 2.92
C LYS A 167 -1.91 -10.59 2.07
N ILE A 168 -2.22 -9.67 1.14
CA ILE A 168 -1.21 -9.06 0.27
C ILE A 168 -0.26 -8.19 1.09
N GLY A 169 1.04 -8.41 0.89
CA GLY A 169 2.11 -7.71 1.61
C GLY A 169 2.14 -7.99 3.11
N LEU A 170 1.53 -9.07 3.59
CA LEU A 170 1.45 -9.35 5.04
C LEU A 170 2.64 -10.16 5.57
N TYR A 171 3.25 -11.01 4.74
CA TYR A 171 4.16 -12.05 5.19
C TYR A 171 5.59 -11.77 4.78
N LYS A 172 6.51 -11.83 5.75
CA LYS A 172 7.97 -11.81 5.56
C LYS A 172 8.60 -13.08 6.10
N ARG A 173 9.81 -13.42 5.65
CA ARG A 173 10.57 -14.50 6.25
C ARG A 173 11.07 -14.14 7.65
N LYS A 174 11.17 -15.12 8.55
CA LYS A 174 11.65 -14.93 9.94
C LYS A 174 12.99 -14.21 10.08
N CYS A 175 13.88 -14.29 9.10
CA CYS A 175 15.15 -13.54 9.14
C CYS A 175 14.95 -12.02 9.18
N TRP A 176 13.79 -11.51 8.75
CA TRP A 176 13.41 -10.10 8.82
C TRP A 176 12.69 -9.69 10.12
N ALA A 177 12.49 -10.62 11.06
CA ALA A 177 11.72 -10.37 12.28
C ALA A 177 12.27 -9.25 13.17
N PHE A 178 13.57 -8.94 13.03
CA PHE A 178 14.21 -7.82 13.74
C PHE A 178 13.62 -6.44 13.36
N GLN A 179 12.91 -6.33 12.23
CA GLN A 179 12.30 -5.08 11.79
C GLN A 179 11.07 -4.70 12.64
N LYS A 180 10.41 -5.68 13.30
CA LYS A 180 9.16 -5.47 14.06
C LYS A 180 8.17 -4.60 13.28
N GLU A 181 7.95 -4.94 12.02
CA GLU A 181 7.38 -4.04 11.04
C GLU A 181 5.86 -3.94 11.17
N HIS A 182 5.37 -2.71 11.18
CA HIS A 182 4.02 -2.35 10.81
C HIS A 182 4.06 -1.66 9.46
N ARG A 183 3.07 -1.88 8.60
CA ARG A 183 3.03 -1.20 7.31
C ARG A 183 1.64 -0.72 6.96
N PHE A 184 1.63 0.43 6.32
CA PHE A 184 0.48 0.86 5.54
C PHE A 184 0.55 0.23 4.16
N THR A 185 -0.58 -0.22 3.61
CA THR A 185 -0.66 -0.93 2.34
C THR A 185 -1.79 -0.37 1.48
N LEU A 186 -1.46 -0.04 0.23
CA LEU A 186 -2.42 0.25 -0.83
C LEU A 186 -2.26 -0.78 -1.94
N THR A 187 -3.37 -1.21 -2.54
CA THR A 187 -3.33 -1.94 -3.81
C THR A 187 -3.70 -0.97 -4.92
N ILE A 188 -2.80 -0.74 -5.87
CA ILE A 188 -2.99 0.15 -7.00
C ILE A 188 -3.00 -0.70 -8.27
N LEU A 189 -4.16 -0.79 -8.89
CA LEU A 189 -4.40 -1.58 -10.10
C LEU A 189 -4.29 -0.67 -11.33
N PRO A 190 -3.68 -1.13 -12.43
CA PRO A 190 -3.56 -0.36 -13.66
C PRO A 190 -4.93 -0.15 -14.31
N ASN A 191 -5.17 1.05 -14.82
CA ASN A 191 -6.26 1.34 -15.74
C ASN A 191 -5.65 1.68 -17.11
N ILE A 192 -5.48 0.67 -17.97
CA ILE A 192 -4.49 0.77 -19.06
C ILE A 192 -4.99 1.40 -20.37
N TRP A 193 -6.28 1.71 -20.54
CA TRP A 193 -6.82 1.94 -21.90
C TRP A 193 -7.81 3.10 -22.05
N GLY A 194 -7.59 4.23 -21.36
CA GLY A 194 -8.20 5.53 -21.70
C GLY A 194 -9.73 5.61 -21.62
N ASP A 195 -10.33 6.50 -22.43
CA ASP A 195 -11.76 6.80 -22.49
C ASP A 195 -12.56 5.69 -23.17
N ILE A 196 -12.86 4.61 -22.45
CA ILE A 196 -13.71 3.53 -22.95
C ILE A 196 -14.76 3.19 -21.90
N ASP A 197 -15.89 2.64 -22.36
CA ASP A 197 -17.02 2.16 -21.56
C ASP A 197 -16.57 1.54 -20.23
N ILE A 198 -16.95 2.24 -19.16
CA ILE A 198 -16.76 1.84 -17.77
C ILE A 198 -17.14 0.39 -17.50
N ASN A 199 -18.17 -0.14 -18.16
CA ASN A 199 -18.63 -1.50 -17.92
C ASN A 199 -17.54 -2.54 -18.27
N GLN A 200 -16.53 -2.15 -19.06
CA GLN A 200 -15.38 -2.98 -19.40
C GLN A 200 -14.20 -2.82 -18.41
N MET A 201 -14.23 -1.84 -17.51
CA MET A 201 -13.13 -1.56 -16.58
C MET A 201 -12.74 -2.77 -15.71
N PRO A 202 -13.67 -3.51 -15.07
CA PRO A 202 -13.31 -4.69 -14.27
C PRO A 202 -12.60 -5.77 -15.09
N LYS A 203 -13.11 -6.06 -16.30
CA LYS A 203 -12.52 -7.03 -17.22
C LYS A 203 -11.10 -6.64 -17.63
N ARG A 204 -10.86 -5.35 -17.85
CA ARG A 204 -9.55 -4.81 -18.24
C ARG A 204 -8.54 -4.83 -17.12
N ILE A 205 -8.95 -4.43 -15.92
CA ILE A 205 -8.12 -4.54 -14.73
C ILE A 205 -7.72 -6.00 -14.52
N MET A 206 -8.68 -6.93 -14.63
CA MET A 206 -8.39 -8.37 -14.54
C MET A 206 -7.40 -8.83 -15.61
N GLN A 207 -7.60 -8.43 -16.87
CA GLN A 207 -6.68 -8.76 -17.97
C GLN A 207 -5.28 -8.17 -17.74
N ALA A 208 -5.18 -6.91 -17.30
CA ALA A 208 -3.92 -6.25 -16.98
C ALA A 208 -3.12 -6.99 -15.91
N VAL A 209 -3.83 -7.43 -14.86
CA VAL A 209 -3.26 -8.18 -13.75
C VAL A 209 -2.81 -9.57 -14.20
N TYR A 210 -3.62 -10.24 -15.03
CA TYR A 210 -3.27 -11.52 -15.64
C TYR A 210 -2.04 -11.42 -16.56
N ASP A 211 -1.97 -10.36 -17.37
CA ASP A 211 -0.85 -10.05 -18.26
C ASP A 211 0.37 -9.47 -17.52
N ARG A 212 0.27 -9.28 -16.20
CA ARG A 212 1.32 -8.75 -15.31
C ARG A 212 1.80 -7.35 -15.70
N ILE A 213 0.88 -6.54 -16.22
CA ILE A 213 1.13 -5.14 -16.55
C ILE A 213 1.05 -4.34 -15.23
N PRO A 214 2.14 -3.70 -14.76
CA PRO A 214 2.08 -2.87 -13.57
C PRO A 214 1.40 -1.51 -13.85
N PRO A 215 0.87 -0.82 -12.83
CA PRO A 215 0.53 0.60 -12.97
C PRO A 215 1.79 1.41 -13.34
N LYS A 216 1.60 2.52 -14.06
CA LYS A 216 2.69 3.44 -14.46
C LYS A 216 3.19 4.31 -13.29
N LEU A 217 3.25 3.73 -12.10
CA LEU A 217 3.66 4.35 -10.84
C LEU A 217 4.64 3.42 -10.13
N SER A 218 5.67 4.01 -9.52
CA SER A 218 6.60 3.32 -8.62
C SER A 218 6.45 3.76 -7.17
N PHE A 219 5.78 4.89 -6.94
CA PHE A 219 5.40 5.38 -5.62
C PHE A 219 4.05 6.09 -5.67
N PHE A 220 3.46 6.30 -4.50
CA PHE A 220 2.21 7.01 -4.31
C PHE A 220 2.25 7.75 -2.96
N ASP A 221 1.94 9.04 -2.94
CA ASP A 221 2.10 9.88 -1.75
C ASP A 221 0.72 10.17 -1.11
N LEU A 222 0.58 9.90 0.19
CA LEU A 222 -0.64 10.19 0.97
C LEU A 222 -0.45 11.41 1.87
N GLU A 223 -1.48 12.24 1.96
CA GLU A 223 -1.48 13.47 2.76
C GLU A 223 -1.61 13.16 4.26
N ILE A 224 -0.78 13.85 5.05
CA ILE A 224 -0.81 13.78 6.52
C ILE A 224 -1.80 14.84 7.01
N ASN A 225 -2.61 14.49 8.01
CA ASN A 225 -3.44 15.45 8.73
C ASN A 225 -2.52 16.55 9.33
N PRO A 226 -2.73 17.84 9.02
CA PRO A 226 -1.88 18.92 9.51
C PRO A 226 -1.73 19.00 11.03
N GLU A 227 -2.78 18.64 11.79
CA GLU A 227 -2.75 18.63 13.25
C GLU A 227 -1.94 17.47 13.83
N LEU A 228 -1.82 16.37 13.08
CA LEU A 228 -0.99 15.23 13.47
C LEU A 228 0.45 15.42 13.01
N LEU A 229 0.65 16.05 11.84
CA LEU A 229 1.98 16.46 11.38
C LEU A 229 2.68 17.39 12.37
N SER A 230 1.96 18.35 12.98
CA SER A 230 2.53 19.25 13.99
C SER A 230 2.93 18.55 15.29
N LYS A 231 2.47 17.30 15.51
CA LYS A 231 2.81 16.45 16.66
C LYS A 231 3.93 15.45 16.34
N MET A 232 4.51 15.51 15.13
CA MET A 232 5.61 14.64 14.73
C MET A 232 6.81 14.81 15.68
N LYS A 233 7.29 13.70 16.24
CA LYS A 233 8.56 13.68 16.97
C LYS A 233 9.69 13.32 16.02
N ILE A 234 10.83 13.97 16.16
CA ILE A 234 12.01 13.77 15.31
C ILE A 234 13.18 13.45 16.23
N ASN A 235 13.77 12.28 16.04
CA ASN A 235 14.96 11.82 16.77
C ASN A 235 16.11 11.63 15.78
N THR A 236 17.32 11.99 16.19
CA THR A 236 18.59 11.87 15.43
C THR A 236 19.53 10.91 16.12
#